data_AF-A0A927XAT9-F1
#
_entry.id   AF-A0A927XAT9-F1
#
_cell.length_a   1.000
_cell.length_b   1.000
_cell.length_c   1.000
_cell.angle_alpha   90.00
_cell.angle_beta   90.00
_cell.angle_gamma   90.00
#
_symmetry.space_group_name_H-M   'P 1'
#
loop_
_entity.id
_entity.type
_entity.pdbx_description
1 polymer ?
#
loop_
_entity_poly.entity_id
_entity_poly.type
_entity_poly.pdbx_seq_one_letter_code
_entity_poly.pdbx_strand_id
1 'polypeptide(L)'
;MKQKGFTLVEILAVLVLISALAILIVPSIINYINESKEEISHVTSELIYSGAKLYVDSKPNEYPKESGNKFCVTLKEVVDANYLTAPILDSVSGNEIDLNKFVKINYVYDDELQMNKFEYEIIDSCKMCILLNDSDNSGTITFGDKYSCNPGDGYKNFYVLETGDNISLIMSENIDKNVVNEREVINSFEQYMANWSDTRIIEKNLPTYEQVTGGKIETVAHVTQAWWLEGYYWTSLIDGISNSRWAVRQNILDYIENDGRTGIRPVITISSDDL
;
A
#
# COMPACT_ATOMS: atom_id res chain seq x y z
N MET A 1 -30.16 -70.99 -14.90
CA MET A 1 -30.66 -69.75 -14.29
C MET A 1 -31.05 -68.80 -15.43
N LYS A 2 -32.30 -68.31 -15.51
CA LYS A 2 -32.73 -67.37 -16.56
C LYS A 2 -32.32 -65.95 -16.14
N GLN A 3 -31.44 -65.31 -16.89
CA GLN A 3 -31.15 -63.89 -16.72
C GLN A 3 -32.28 -63.08 -17.37
N LYS A 4 -32.98 -62.26 -16.57
CA LYS A 4 -33.98 -61.33 -17.08
C LYS A 4 -33.25 -60.06 -17.53
N GLY A 5 -33.11 -59.89 -18.84
CA GLY A 5 -32.65 -58.63 -19.43
C GLY A 5 -33.77 -57.59 -19.42
N PHE A 6 -33.40 -56.31 -19.32
CA PHE A 6 -34.33 -55.20 -19.45
C PHE A 6 -34.93 -55.14 -20.86
N THR A 7 -36.16 -54.64 -20.97
CA THR A 7 -36.85 -54.43 -22.25
C THR A 7 -36.45 -53.11 -22.90
N LEU A 8 -36.55 -53.03 -24.23
CA LEU A 8 -36.24 -51.81 -24.99
C LEU A 8 -37.06 -50.60 -24.50
N VAL A 9 -38.33 -50.85 -24.16
CA VAL A 9 -39.28 -49.81 -23.72
C VAL A 9 -38.87 -49.25 -22.35
N GLU A 10 -38.41 -50.10 -21.43
CA GLU A 10 -37.90 -49.66 -20.13
C GLU A 10 -36.66 -48.76 -20.27
N ILE A 11 -35.73 -49.13 -21.16
CA ILE A 11 -34.53 -48.31 -21.42
C ILE A 11 -34.91 -46.97 -22.07
N LEU A 12 -35.88 -46.96 -22.99
CA LEU A 12 -36.35 -45.74 -23.64
C LEU A 12 -37.00 -44.77 -22.64
N ALA A 13 -37.84 -45.27 -21.74
CA ALA A 13 -38.47 -44.45 -20.70
C ALA A 13 -37.44 -43.81 -19.78
N VAL A 14 -36.38 -44.55 -19.41
CA VAL A 14 -35.29 -44.04 -18.56
C VAL A 14 -34.46 -42.98 -19.30
N LEU A 15 -34.18 -43.16 -20.59
CA LEU A 15 -33.44 -42.17 -21.39
C LEU A 15 -34.17 -40.84 -21.50
N VAL A 16 -35.49 -40.88 -21.74
CA VAL A 16 -36.31 -39.66 -21.78
C VAL A 16 -36.27 -38.94 -20.42
N LEU A 17 -36.37 -39.68 -19.32
CA LEU A 17 -36.31 -39.11 -17.97
C LEU A 17 -34.93 -38.49 -17.66
N ILE A 18 -33.83 -39.18 -17.96
CA ILE A 18 -32.47 -38.65 -17.76
C ILE A 18 -32.25 -37.41 -18.63
N SER A 19 -32.76 -37.38 -19.86
CA SER A 19 -32.62 -36.23 -20.76
C SER A 19 -33.34 -34.99 -20.25
N ALA A 20 -34.55 -35.15 -19.71
CA ALA A 20 -35.30 -34.06 -19.12
C ALA A 20 -34.61 -33.51 -17.86
N LEU A 21 -34.07 -34.39 -17.03
CA LEU A 21 -33.29 -34.00 -15.84
C LEU A 21 -32.00 -33.27 -16.22
N ALA A 22 -31.27 -33.74 -17.23
CA ALA A 22 -30.03 -33.12 -17.67
C ALA A 22 -30.24 -31.66 -18.12
N ILE A 23 -31.32 -31.36 -18.84
CA ILE A 23 -31.63 -30.00 -19.31
C ILE A 23 -31.77 -29.01 -18.14
N LEU A 24 -32.35 -29.46 -17.01
CA LEU A 24 -32.52 -28.63 -15.81
C LEU A 24 -31.19 -28.44 -15.04
N ILE A 25 -30.35 -29.48 -15.03
CA ILE A 25 -29.14 -29.51 -14.20
C ILE A 25 -27.95 -28.82 -14.88
N VAL A 26 -27.81 -28.97 -16.20
CA VAL A 26 -26.64 -28.48 -16.95
C VAL A 26 -26.35 -26.98 -16.76
N PRO A 27 -27.32 -26.05 -16.81
CA PRO A 27 -27.05 -24.62 -16.59
C PRO A 27 -26.47 -24.33 -15.20
N SER A 28 -26.97 -25.03 -14.17
CA SER A 28 -26.50 -24.88 -12.78
C SER A 28 -25.06 -25.37 -12.62
N ILE A 29 -24.71 -26.50 -13.24
CA ILE A 29 -23.34 -27.01 -13.26
C ILE A 29 -22.41 -26.03 -13.99
N ILE A 30 -22.84 -25.48 -15.13
CA ILE A 30 -22.04 -24.50 -15.89
C ILE A 30 -21.80 -23.24 -15.06
N ASN A 31 -22.83 -22.70 -14.40
CA ASN A 31 -22.69 -21.53 -13.53
C ASN A 31 -21.76 -21.80 -12.35
N TYR A 32 -21.90 -22.95 -11.68
CA TYR A 32 -21.00 -23.35 -10.60
C TYR A 32 -19.55 -23.50 -11.06
N ILE A 33 -19.33 -24.06 -12.26
CA ILE A 33 -17.99 -24.15 -12.87
C ILE A 33 -17.45 -22.75 -13.22
N ASN A 34 -18.30 -21.81 -13.64
CA ASN A 34 -17.85 -20.45 -13.94
C ASN A 34 -17.53 -19.65 -12.67
N GLU A 35 -18.35 -19.76 -11.63
CA GLU A 35 -18.09 -19.13 -10.32
C GLU A 35 -16.79 -19.65 -9.69
N SER A 36 -16.53 -20.96 -9.78
CA SER A 36 -15.28 -21.57 -9.29
C SER A 36 -14.04 -21.28 -10.13
N LYS A 37 -14.20 -20.73 -11.35
CA LYS A 37 -13.06 -20.32 -12.20
C LYS A 37 -12.56 -18.91 -11.91
N GLU A 38 -13.33 -18.09 -11.20
CA GLU A 38 -12.95 -16.70 -10.94
C GLU A 38 -11.97 -16.57 -9.76
N GLU A 39 -11.96 -17.54 -8.84
CA GLU A 39 -11.06 -17.52 -7.68
C GLU A 39 -9.77 -18.29 -7.97
N ILE A 40 -8.62 -17.61 -7.84
CA ILE A 40 -7.31 -18.26 -7.97
C ILE A 40 -7.19 -19.31 -6.88
N SER A 41 -6.81 -20.54 -7.27
CA SER A 41 -6.70 -21.65 -6.34
C SER A 41 -5.73 -21.35 -5.20
N HIS A 42 -6.06 -21.84 -4.01
CA HIS A 42 -5.24 -21.63 -2.80
C HIS A 42 -3.76 -21.98 -3.00
N VAL A 43 -3.48 -23.09 -3.68
CA VAL A 43 -2.10 -23.54 -3.96
C VAL A 43 -1.36 -22.55 -4.87
N THR A 44 -2.03 -22.03 -5.90
CA THR A 44 -1.44 -21.04 -6.79
C THR A 44 -1.26 -19.70 -6.08
N SER A 45 -2.21 -19.30 -5.23
CA SER A 45 -2.09 -18.12 -4.38
C SER A 45 -0.91 -18.22 -3.41
N GLU A 46 -0.71 -19.36 -2.74
CA GLU A 46 0.46 -19.56 -1.85
C GLU A 46 1.81 -19.48 -2.59
N LEU A 47 1.87 -20.02 -3.82
CA LEU A 47 3.06 -19.90 -4.66
C LEU A 47 3.35 -18.43 -4.98
N ILE A 48 2.32 -17.69 -5.41
CA ILE A 48 2.40 -16.26 -5.70
C ILE A 48 2.87 -15.49 -4.45
N TYR A 49 2.26 -15.74 -3.30
CA TYR A 49 2.61 -15.09 -2.03
C TYR A 49 4.05 -15.39 -1.61
N SER A 50 4.52 -16.61 -1.82
CA SER A 50 5.90 -16.99 -1.54
C SER A 50 6.88 -16.22 -2.42
N GLY A 51 6.60 -16.08 -3.72
CA GLY A 51 7.41 -15.29 -4.63
C GLY A 51 7.41 -13.80 -4.29
N ALA A 52 6.23 -13.24 -4.01
CA ALA A 52 6.08 -11.84 -3.61
C ALA A 52 6.82 -11.54 -2.29
N LYS A 53 6.76 -12.47 -1.32
CA LYS A 53 7.51 -12.38 -0.07
C LYS A 53 9.02 -12.29 -0.32
N LEU A 54 9.56 -13.17 -1.15
CA LEU A 54 10.99 -13.17 -1.46
C LEU A 54 11.41 -11.88 -2.17
N TYR A 55 10.58 -11.37 -3.07
CA TYR A 55 10.80 -10.10 -3.75
C TYR A 55 10.85 -8.92 -2.75
N VAL A 56 9.85 -8.80 -1.89
CA VAL A 56 9.80 -7.76 -0.84
C VAL A 56 10.97 -7.88 0.13
N ASP A 57 11.30 -9.10 0.56
CA ASP A 57 12.41 -9.38 1.46
C ASP A 57 13.78 -9.00 0.86
N SER A 58 13.89 -9.00 -0.46
CA SER A 58 15.12 -8.60 -1.17
C SER A 58 15.36 -7.09 -1.20
N LYS A 59 14.32 -6.29 -0.93
CA LYS A 59 14.32 -4.82 -1.05
C LYS A 59 13.80 -4.14 0.23
N PRO A 60 14.48 -4.31 1.38
CA PRO A 60 14.01 -3.81 2.67
C PRO A 60 13.87 -2.29 2.76
N ASN A 61 14.58 -1.53 1.91
CA ASN A 61 14.48 -0.06 1.86
C ASN A 61 13.23 0.42 1.09
N GLU A 62 12.79 -0.35 0.09
CA GLU A 62 11.57 -0.07 -0.70
C GLU A 62 10.32 -0.60 0.02
N TYR A 63 10.46 -1.66 0.81
CA TYR A 63 9.38 -2.31 1.54
C TYR A 63 9.73 -2.47 3.03
N PRO A 64 9.67 -1.36 3.80
CA PRO A 64 10.10 -1.35 5.20
C PRO A 64 9.16 -2.19 6.08
N LYS A 65 9.71 -3.17 6.79
CA LYS A 65 8.96 -4.10 7.66
C LYS A 65 8.57 -3.48 9.00
N GLU A 66 7.73 -2.47 8.95
CA GLU A 66 7.16 -1.83 10.15
C GLU A 66 5.70 -2.23 10.29
N SER A 67 5.30 -2.64 11.51
CA SER A 67 3.95 -3.13 11.76
C SER A 67 2.92 -2.07 11.38
N GLY A 68 1.87 -2.51 10.68
CA GLY A 68 0.83 -1.67 10.11
C GLY A 68 1.10 -1.24 8.67
N ASN A 69 2.31 -1.41 8.14
CA ASN A 69 2.61 -1.02 6.76
C ASN A 69 1.88 -1.91 5.73
N LYS A 70 1.48 -1.30 4.62
CA LYS A 70 0.81 -1.94 3.49
C LYS A 70 1.54 -1.60 2.20
N PHE A 71 1.72 -2.58 1.34
CA PHE A 71 2.42 -2.45 0.06
C PHE A 71 1.63 -3.09 -1.06
N CYS A 72 1.93 -2.71 -2.29
CA CYS A 72 1.54 -3.44 -3.48
C CYS A 72 2.75 -3.73 -4.35
N VAL A 73 2.71 -4.89 -4.98
CA VAL A 73 3.70 -5.33 -5.97
C VAL A 73 2.95 -5.95 -7.13
N THR A 74 3.32 -5.63 -8.37
CA THR A 74 2.70 -6.26 -9.54
C THR A 74 3.33 -7.64 -9.77
N LEU A 75 2.53 -8.64 -10.18
CA LEU A 75 3.06 -9.98 -10.49
C LEU A 75 4.17 -9.94 -11.54
N LYS A 76 4.06 -9.02 -12.49
CA LYS A 76 5.12 -8.73 -13.46
C LYS A 76 6.46 -8.40 -12.80
N GLU A 77 6.49 -7.55 -11.78
CA GLU A 77 7.73 -7.18 -11.09
C GLU A 77 8.39 -8.38 -10.41
N VAL A 78 7.57 -9.24 -9.79
CA VAL A 78 8.03 -10.47 -9.10
C VAL A 78 8.61 -11.47 -10.11
N VAL A 79 7.97 -11.62 -11.28
CA VAL A 79 8.44 -12.47 -12.38
C VAL A 79 9.71 -11.90 -13.00
N ASP A 80 9.74 -10.60 -13.30
CA ASP A 80 10.90 -9.94 -13.92
C ASP A 80 12.13 -10.00 -12.98
N ALA A 81 11.91 -9.98 -11.66
CA ALA A 81 12.92 -10.19 -10.63
C ALA A 81 13.28 -11.68 -10.38
N ASN A 82 12.69 -12.60 -11.15
CA ASN A 82 12.95 -14.04 -11.12
C ASN A 82 12.60 -14.74 -9.79
N TYR A 83 11.66 -14.19 -9.03
CA TYR A 83 11.09 -14.83 -7.83
C TYR A 83 9.86 -15.69 -8.14
N LEU A 84 9.27 -15.51 -9.33
CA LEU A 84 8.24 -16.37 -9.91
C LEU A 84 8.62 -16.73 -11.35
N THR A 85 8.16 -17.89 -11.81
CA THR A 85 8.35 -18.32 -13.20
C THR A 85 7.04 -18.16 -13.97
N ALA A 86 7.09 -17.44 -15.08
CA ALA A 86 5.96 -17.31 -16.01
C ALA A 86 5.99 -18.40 -17.10
N PRO A 87 4.82 -18.78 -17.67
CA PRO A 87 3.47 -18.33 -17.29
C PRO A 87 3.03 -18.93 -15.95
N ILE A 88 2.27 -18.16 -15.17
CA ILE A 88 1.69 -18.65 -13.91
C ILE A 88 0.34 -19.28 -14.26
N LEU A 89 0.24 -20.59 -14.10
CA LEU A 89 -0.99 -21.34 -14.36
C LEU A 89 -1.72 -21.63 -13.05
N ASP A 90 -3.02 -21.34 -13.02
CA ASP A 90 -3.86 -21.71 -11.90
C ASP A 90 -4.02 -23.24 -11.82
N SER A 91 -3.83 -23.79 -10.63
CA SER A 91 -3.75 -25.24 -10.43
C SER A 91 -5.08 -25.98 -10.62
N VAL A 92 -6.20 -25.26 -10.53
CA VAL A 92 -7.56 -25.82 -10.63
C VAL A 92 -8.16 -25.54 -12.01
N SER A 93 -8.20 -24.27 -12.42
CA SER A 93 -8.80 -23.87 -13.70
C SER A 93 -7.89 -24.12 -14.90
N GLY A 94 -6.57 -24.21 -14.70
CA GLY A 94 -5.58 -24.33 -15.77
C GLY A 94 -5.39 -23.04 -16.59
N ASN A 95 -6.05 -21.95 -16.22
CA ASN A 95 -5.94 -20.67 -16.89
C ASN A 95 -4.65 -19.96 -16.49
N GLU A 96 -4.10 -19.15 -17.40
CA GLU A 96 -2.99 -18.26 -17.10
C GLU A 96 -3.46 -17.07 -16.26
N ILE A 97 -2.70 -16.74 -15.22
CA ILE A 97 -2.96 -15.58 -14.37
C ILE A 97 -2.30 -14.35 -15.00
N ASP A 98 -3.09 -13.29 -15.18
CA ASP A 98 -2.60 -12.02 -15.71
C ASP A 98 -1.50 -11.43 -14.81
N LEU A 99 -0.33 -11.17 -15.39
CA LEU A 99 0.82 -10.58 -14.70
C LEU A 99 0.60 -9.11 -14.33
N ASN A 100 -0.45 -8.45 -14.82
CA ASN A 100 -0.83 -7.10 -14.42
C ASN A 100 -1.60 -7.06 -13.09
N LYS A 101 -2.02 -8.22 -12.54
CA LYS A 101 -2.58 -8.28 -11.18
C LYS A 101 -1.52 -7.91 -10.14
N PHE A 102 -1.99 -7.47 -8.98
CA PHE A 102 -1.16 -7.02 -7.87
C PHE A 102 -1.28 -7.98 -6.69
N VAL A 103 -0.20 -8.09 -5.92
CA VAL A 103 -0.20 -8.68 -4.59
C VAL A 103 -0.14 -7.55 -3.59
N LYS A 104 -1.23 -7.34 -2.85
CA LYS A 104 -1.27 -6.46 -1.69
C LYS A 104 -0.71 -7.21 -0.49
N ILE A 105 0.18 -6.55 0.24
CA ILE A 105 0.96 -7.14 1.32
C ILE A 105 0.76 -6.26 2.56
N ASN A 106 0.17 -6.81 3.61
CA ASN A 106 0.01 -6.14 4.90
C ASN A 106 0.98 -6.76 5.90
N TYR A 107 1.78 -5.95 6.58
CA TYR A 107 2.64 -6.42 7.66
C TYR A 107 1.99 -6.12 9.00
N VAL A 108 1.36 -7.12 9.61
CA VAL A 108 0.46 -6.96 10.77
C VAL A 108 1.00 -7.73 11.97
N TYR A 109 0.85 -7.18 13.16
CA TYR A 109 1.14 -7.90 14.40
C TYR A 109 0.06 -8.95 14.66
N ASP A 110 0.48 -10.21 14.80
CA ASP A 110 -0.42 -11.31 15.16
C ASP A 110 -0.40 -11.51 16.68
N ASP A 111 -1.54 -11.25 17.33
CA ASP A 111 -1.71 -11.36 18.77
C ASP A 111 -1.60 -12.82 19.26
N GLU A 112 -1.94 -13.81 18.44
CA GLU A 112 -1.86 -15.22 18.84
C GLU A 112 -0.41 -15.72 18.80
N LEU A 113 0.33 -15.34 17.75
CA LEU A 113 1.72 -15.73 17.55
C LEU A 113 2.72 -14.83 18.28
N GLN A 114 2.27 -13.69 18.80
CA GLN A 114 3.10 -12.66 19.45
C GLN A 114 4.25 -12.21 18.54
N MET A 115 3.98 -12.09 17.24
CA MET A 115 4.95 -11.69 16.23
C MET A 115 4.29 -11.07 15.01
N ASN A 116 5.02 -10.26 14.27
CA ASN A 116 4.53 -9.72 12.99
C ASN A 116 4.51 -10.81 11.91
N LYS A 117 3.42 -10.85 11.15
CA LYS A 117 3.27 -11.69 9.96
C LYS A 117 2.94 -10.84 8.73
N PHE A 118 3.19 -11.42 7.57
CA PHE A 118 2.67 -10.87 6.32
C PHE A 118 1.34 -11.52 5.99
N GLU A 119 0.36 -10.70 5.64
CA GLU A 119 -0.90 -11.10 5.05
C GLU A 119 -0.92 -10.66 3.59
N TYR A 120 -1.51 -11.46 2.71
CA TYR A 120 -1.45 -11.27 1.28
C TYR A 120 -2.83 -11.37 0.66
N GLU A 121 -3.06 -10.56 -0.38
CA GLU A 121 -4.30 -10.55 -1.15
C GLU A 121 -3.97 -10.27 -2.62
N ILE A 122 -4.53 -11.05 -3.55
CA ILE A 122 -4.40 -10.78 -4.99
C ILE A 122 -5.52 -9.83 -5.41
N ILE A 123 -5.18 -8.68 -5.97
CA ILE A 123 -6.12 -7.64 -6.38
C ILE A 123 -5.90 -7.20 -7.83
N ASP A 124 -6.94 -6.65 -8.47
CA ASP A 124 -6.90 -6.23 -9.88
C ASP A 124 -6.29 -4.84 -10.10
N SER A 125 -6.37 -3.97 -9.11
CA SER A 125 -5.80 -2.63 -9.14
C SER A 125 -5.24 -2.27 -7.77
N CYS A 126 -4.15 -1.50 -7.76
CA CYS A 126 -3.63 -0.92 -6.53
C CYS A 126 -3.45 0.58 -6.70
N LYS A 127 -3.82 1.32 -5.65
CA LYS A 127 -3.67 2.77 -5.58
C LYS A 127 -2.24 3.14 -5.20
N MET A 128 -1.86 4.38 -5.53
CA MET A 128 -0.53 4.92 -5.21
C MET A 128 -0.30 4.97 -3.69
N CYS A 129 -1.34 5.31 -2.95
CA CYS A 129 -1.36 5.40 -1.50
C CYS A 129 -2.38 4.41 -0.91
N ILE A 130 -2.04 3.79 0.22
CA ILE A 130 -2.86 2.80 0.91
C ILE A 130 -3.05 3.22 2.36
N LEU A 131 -4.29 3.38 2.81
CA LEU A 131 -4.61 3.75 4.19
C LEU A 131 -4.10 2.69 5.18
N LEU A 132 -3.36 3.10 6.21
CA LEU A 132 -2.79 2.19 7.21
C LEU A 132 -3.77 1.88 8.35
N ASN A 133 -4.46 2.90 8.88
CA ASN A 133 -5.41 2.75 9.98
C ASN A 133 -6.84 2.59 9.45
N ASP A 134 -7.19 1.37 9.04
CA ASP A 134 -8.56 1.01 8.66
C ASP A 134 -9.39 0.67 9.91
N SER A 135 -9.52 1.64 10.82
CA SER A 135 -10.31 1.44 12.06
C SER A 135 -11.78 1.78 11.82
N ASP A 136 -12.05 2.68 10.88
CA ASP A 136 -13.38 3.10 10.46
C ASP A 136 -13.40 3.13 8.93
N ASN A 137 -14.12 2.18 8.34
CA ASN A 137 -14.44 2.06 6.91
C ASN A 137 -15.36 3.22 6.43
N SER A 138 -15.05 4.44 6.82
CA SER A 138 -15.82 5.66 6.56
C SER A 138 -15.59 6.17 5.13
N GLY A 139 -14.51 5.74 4.47
CA GLY A 139 -14.11 6.24 3.14
C GLY A 139 -13.86 7.75 3.09
N THR A 140 -13.93 8.42 4.24
CA THR A 140 -13.76 9.86 4.36
C THR A 140 -12.31 10.11 4.73
N ILE A 141 -11.59 10.77 3.84
CA ILE A 141 -10.19 11.14 4.04
C ILE A 141 -10.16 12.32 5.03
N THR A 142 -9.49 12.13 6.16
CA THR A 142 -9.40 13.10 7.23
C THR A 142 -7.95 13.53 7.46
N PHE A 143 -7.79 14.74 8.00
CA PHE A 143 -6.48 15.23 8.42
C PHE A 143 -5.85 14.25 9.41
N GLY A 144 -4.56 13.96 9.25
CA GLY A 144 -3.83 13.04 10.12
C GLY A 144 -3.98 11.56 9.77
N ASP A 145 -4.81 11.20 8.78
CA ASP A 145 -4.85 9.82 8.30
C ASP A 145 -3.49 9.40 7.76
N LYS A 146 -3.05 8.20 8.17
CA LYS A 146 -1.75 7.66 7.80
C LYS A 146 -1.89 6.76 6.58
N TYR A 147 -1.15 7.07 5.53
CA TYR A 147 -1.09 6.30 4.29
C TYR A 147 0.33 5.78 4.05
N SER A 148 0.45 4.62 3.41
CA SER A 148 1.71 4.17 2.80
C SER A 148 1.65 4.42 1.31
N CYS A 149 2.56 5.24 0.80
CA CYS A 149 2.59 5.66 -0.59
C CYS A 149 3.93 5.31 -1.23
N ASN A 150 3.90 4.97 -2.52
CA ASN A 150 5.11 4.79 -3.31
C ASN A 150 5.27 5.94 -4.32
N PRO A 151 6.05 6.99 -4.01
CA PRO A 151 6.30 8.11 -4.92
C PRO A 151 7.31 7.79 -6.04
N GLY A 152 7.80 6.55 -6.13
CA GLY A 152 8.71 6.09 -7.20
C GLY A 152 10.07 5.59 -6.74
N ASP A 153 10.39 5.68 -5.44
CA ASP A 153 11.61 5.14 -4.82
C ASP A 153 11.34 4.13 -3.71
N GLY A 154 10.13 3.55 -3.71
CA GLY A 154 9.67 2.61 -2.70
C GLY A 154 8.65 3.23 -1.75
N TYR A 155 8.07 2.38 -0.90
CA TYR A 155 7.02 2.80 0.01
C TYR A 155 7.58 3.62 1.17
N LYS A 156 6.86 4.69 1.48
CA LYS A 156 7.09 5.61 2.59
C LYS A 156 5.74 5.91 3.24
N ASN A 157 5.79 6.21 4.53
CA ASN A 157 4.58 6.57 5.27
C ASN A 157 4.34 8.09 5.16
N PHE A 158 3.08 8.47 5.00
CA PHE A 158 2.63 9.85 4.87
C PHE A 158 1.41 10.10 5.74
N TYR A 159 1.20 11.36 6.09
CA TYR A 159 0.02 11.82 6.82
C TYR A 159 -0.75 12.82 5.97
N VAL A 160 -2.08 12.74 5.98
CA VAL A 160 -2.93 13.74 5.34
C VAL A 160 -2.74 15.09 6.03
N LEU A 161 -2.34 16.08 5.24
CA LEU A 161 -2.09 17.45 5.65
C LEU A 161 -3.24 18.37 5.26
N GLU A 162 -3.82 18.17 4.08
CA GLU A 162 -4.94 18.96 3.56
C GLU A 162 -5.86 18.08 2.73
N THR A 163 -7.16 18.33 2.82
CA THR A 163 -8.21 17.64 2.06
C THR A 163 -8.89 18.60 1.09
N GLY A 164 -9.30 18.09 -0.08
CA GLY A 164 -9.87 18.84 -1.19
C GLY A 164 -9.88 17.99 -2.47
N ASP A 165 -10.00 18.62 -3.64
CA ASP A 165 -9.88 17.91 -4.95
C ASP A 165 -8.49 17.29 -5.13
N ASN A 166 -7.48 17.94 -4.55
CA ASN A 166 -6.13 17.43 -4.41
C ASN A 166 -5.82 17.27 -2.92
N ILE A 167 -5.20 16.15 -2.56
CA ILE A 167 -4.87 15.82 -1.18
C ILE A 167 -3.37 15.97 -1.00
N SER A 168 -2.99 16.80 -0.04
CA SER A 168 -1.60 17.02 0.32
C SER A 168 -1.22 16.06 1.44
N LEU A 169 -0.13 15.34 1.25
CA LEU A 169 0.39 14.31 2.14
C LEU A 169 1.82 14.67 2.53
N ILE A 170 2.10 14.69 3.83
CA ILE A 170 3.44 14.97 4.35
C ILE A 170 4.12 13.67 4.79
N MET A 171 5.38 13.47 4.38
CA MET A 171 6.12 12.24 4.70
C MET A 171 6.36 12.11 6.21
N SER A 172 6.33 10.90 6.76
CA SER A 172 6.52 10.67 8.20
C SER A 172 7.97 10.88 8.64
N GLU A 173 8.92 10.65 7.73
CA GLU A 173 10.37 10.70 7.95
C GLU A 173 11.04 11.83 7.15
N ASN A 174 12.30 12.12 7.45
CA ASN A 174 13.09 13.10 6.71
C ASN A 174 13.81 12.45 5.54
N ILE A 175 14.09 13.23 4.49
CA ILE A 175 14.94 12.73 3.40
C ILE A 175 16.42 12.63 3.84
N ASP A 176 16.87 13.53 4.73
CA ASP A 176 18.22 13.47 5.30
C ASP A 176 18.21 12.70 6.63
N LYS A 177 18.87 11.54 6.64
CA LYS A 177 18.99 10.63 7.78
C LYS A 177 20.05 11.08 8.81
N ASN A 178 20.73 12.21 8.59
CA ASN A 178 21.74 12.73 9.51
C ASN A 178 21.15 13.56 10.66
N VAL A 179 19.84 13.49 10.89
CA VAL A 179 19.17 14.19 11.98
C VAL A 179 19.33 13.42 13.29
N VAL A 180 19.87 14.08 14.31
CA VAL A 180 20.00 13.51 15.67
C VAL A 180 18.60 13.21 16.23
N ASN A 181 18.42 12.05 16.86
CA ASN A 181 17.18 11.58 17.49
C ASN A 181 15.95 11.46 16.56
N GLU A 182 16.15 11.12 15.28
CA GLU A 182 15.09 10.95 14.27
C GLU A 182 13.88 10.12 14.75
N ARG A 183 14.10 9.04 15.51
CA ARG A 183 13.01 8.20 16.04
C ARG A 183 12.10 8.94 17.03
N GLU A 184 12.66 9.72 17.93
CA GLU A 184 11.87 10.50 18.91
C GLU A 184 11.07 11.59 18.19
N VAL A 185 11.70 12.21 17.21
CA VAL A 185 11.10 13.24 16.35
C VAL A 185 9.90 12.69 15.57
N ILE A 186 10.04 11.50 14.97
CA ILE A 186 8.95 10.79 14.28
C ILE A 186 7.82 10.54 15.28
N ASN A 187 8.10 9.91 16.41
CA ASN A 187 7.07 9.59 17.42
C ASN A 187 6.30 10.83 17.89
N SER A 188 7.00 11.94 18.13
CA SER A 188 6.38 13.23 18.50
C SER A 188 5.46 13.78 17.41
N PHE A 189 5.87 13.65 16.13
CA PHE A 189 5.03 14.01 15.00
C PHE A 189 3.77 13.15 14.91
N GLU A 190 3.93 11.82 15.02
CA GLU A 190 2.80 10.89 14.93
C GLU A 190 1.76 11.19 16.03
N GLN A 191 2.21 11.45 17.26
CA GLN A 191 1.34 11.85 18.37
C GLN A 191 0.60 13.16 18.10
N TYR A 192 1.22 14.09 17.37
CA TYR A 192 0.59 15.37 17.07
C TYR A 192 -0.45 15.25 15.95
N MET A 193 -0.12 14.57 14.85
CA MET A 193 -1.06 14.32 13.76
C MET A 193 -2.31 13.57 14.26
N ALA A 194 -2.16 12.72 15.28
CA ALA A 194 -3.26 12.02 15.93
C ALA A 194 -4.16 12.91 16.82
N ASN A 195 -3.68 14.05 17.31
CA ASN A 195 -4.36 14.89 18.30
C ASN A 195 -4.78 16.28 17.78
N TRP A 196 -4.51 16.59 16.51
CA TRP A 196 -4.73 17.93 15.98
C TRP A 196 -6.18 18.11 15.51
N SER A 197 -6.89 19.04 16.15
CA SER A 197 -8.15 19.58 15.66
C SER A 197 -7.94 20.96 15.03
N ASP A 198 -7.88 21.01 13.70
CA ASP A 198 -8.25 22.18 12.90
C ASP A 198 -7.33 23.41 12.94
N THR A 199 -6.23 23.37 12.17
CA THR A 199 -5.75 24.58 11.47
C THR A 199 -5.27 24.22 10.07
N ARG A 200 -6.04 24.61 9.07
CA ARG A 200 -5.69 24.50 7.65
C ARG A 200 -4.38 25.23 7.37
N ILE A 201 -3.41 24.53 6.80
CA ILE A 201 -2.23 25.15 6.20
C ILE A 201 -2.76 25.82 4.93
N ILE A 202 -2.69 27.15 4.87
CA ILE A 202 -3.17 27.92 3.72
C ILE A 202 -1.97 28.16 2.79
N GLU A 203 -2.14 27.75 1.53
CA GLU A 203 -1.47 28.25 0.32
C GLU A 203 0.00 28.64 0.48
N LYS A 204 0.90 27.65 0.64
CA LYS A 204 2.32 27.89 0.39
C LYS A 204 2.93 26.78 -0.43
N ASN A 205 3.76 27.16 -1.42
CA ASN A 205 4.51 26.30 -2.32
C ASN A 205 5.56 25.46 -1.57
N LEU A 206 5.09 24.43 -0.87
CA LEU A 206 5.91 23.41 -0.23
C LEU A 206 6.65 22.60 -1.30
N PRO A 207 7.84 22.05 -0.98
CA PRO A 207 8.64 21.34 -1.94
C PRO A 207 8.00 19.97 -2.18
N THR A 208 7.77 19.65 -3.45
CA THR A 208 7.27 18.32 -3.82
C THR A 208 8.35 17.28 -3.59
N TYR A 209 7.96 16.04 -3.34
CA TYR A 209 8.89 14.91 -3.27
C TYR A 209 9.88 14.88 -4.44
N GLU A 210 9.39 15.04 -5.68
CA GLU A 210 10.22 15.06 -6.90
C GLU A 210 11.23 16.22 -6.91
N GLN A 211 10.87 17.40 -6.39
CA GLN A 211 11.79 18.54 -6.32
C GLN A 211 12.93 18.28 -5.34
N VAL A 212 12.65 17.62 -4.21
CA VAL A 212 13.65 17.30 -3.19
C VAL A 212 14.58 16.20 -3.68
N THR A 213 14.05 15.11 -4.25
CA THR A 213 14.85 13.93 -4.65
C THR A 213 15.53 14.08 -6.00
N GLY A 214 14.98 14.91 -6.90
CA GLY A 214 15.57 15.24 -8.20
C GLY A 214 16.73 16.25 -8.14
N GLY A 215 17.22 16.61 -6.94
CA GLY A 215 18.36 17.51 -6.76
C GLY A 215 18.10 18.99 -7.08
N LYS A 216 16.83 19.41 -7.23
CA LYS A 216 16.46 20.80 -7.54
C LYS A 216 16.41 21.72 -6.32
N ILE A 217 16.86 21.27 -5.16
CA ILE A 217 17.02 22.10 -3.97
C ILE A 217 18.51 22.35 -3.74
N GLU A 218 19.07 23.28 -4.51
CA GLU A 218 20.41 23.82 -4.25
C GLU A 218 20.37 24.74 -3.03
N THR A 219 20.31 24.20 -1.81
CA THR A 219 20.86 24.91 -0.63
C THR A 219 21.32 23.90 0.41
N VAL A 220 22.56 23.43 0.25
CA VAL A 220 23.31 22.75 1.30
C VAL A 220 23.56 23.77 2.42
N ALA A 221 23.12 23.44 3.65
CA ALA A 221 23.25 24.29 4.83
C ALA A 221 24.72 24.42 5.26
N HIS A 222 25.18 25.65 5.54
CA HIS A 222 26.50 25.91 6.12
C HIS A 222 26.41 26.36 7.60
N VAL A 223 26.98 25.49 8.44
CA VAL A 223 27.50 25.54 9.83
C VAL A 223 27.55 26.90 10.59
N THR A 224 27.00 26.93 11.82
CA THR A 224 27.78 27.06 13.09
C THR A 224 26.95 26.97 14.40
N GLN A 225 27.53 26.21 15.35
CA GLN A 225 27.42 26.14 16.83
C GLN A 225 26.11 25.81 17.60
N ALA A 226 26.09 24.54 18.04
CA ALA A 226 25.13 23.78 18.85
C ALA A 226 24.54 24.41 20.13
N TRP A 227 23.26 24.11 20.36
CA TRP A 227 22.65 23.78 21.66
C TRP A 227 21.61 22.67 21.43
N TRP A 228 21.64 21.62 22.25
CA TRP A 228 20.81 20.42 22.12
C TRP A 228 19.35 20.73 22.46
N LEU A 229 18.46 20.54 21.49
CA LEU A 229 17.02 20.60 21.67
C LEU A 229 16.40 19.46 20.83
N GLU A 230 15.73 18.53 21.51
CA GLU A 230 15.00 17.43 20.88
C GLU A 230 13.88 17.98 19.98
N GLY A 231 13.72 17.44 18.76
CA GLY A 231 12.43 17.48 18.07
C GLY A 231 12.22 18.38 16.84
N TYR A 232 13.24 18.98 16.20
CA TYR A 232 13.00 19.99 15.14
C TYR A 232 13.25 19.47 13.71
N TYR A 233 12.31 19.69 12.80
CA TYR A 233 12.42 19.51 11.33
C TYR A 233 11.43 20.42 10.63
N TRP A 234 11.64 20.73 9.36
CA TRP A 234 10.82 21.68 8.61
C TRP A 234 10.48 21.26 7.19
N THR A 235 9.35 21.79 6.68
CA THR A 235 8.99 21.72 5.27
C THR A 235 9.47 23.00 4.56
N SER A 236 10.28 22.84 3.51
CA SER A 236 11.03 23.93 2.89
C SER A 236 10.35 24.52 1.65
N LEU A 237 9.83 25.75 1.70
CA LEU A 237 9.35 26.45 0.49
C LEU A 237 10.32 26.36 -0.71
N ILE A 238 9.76 26.13 -1.91
CA ILE A 238 10.50 25.94 -3.16
C ILE A 238 11.48 27.09 -3.44
N ASP A 239 11.10 28.32 -3.12
CA ASP A 239 11.85 29.48 -3.61
C ASP A 239 13.01 29.94 -2.71
N GLY A 240 13.16 29.47 -1.47
CA GLY A 240 14.27 29.92 -0.59
C GLY A 240 14.32 31.43 -0.26
N ILE A 241 13.37 32.23 -0.77
CA ILE A 241 13.32 33.71 -0.63
C ILE A 241 12.96 34.13 0.80
N SER A 242 12.36 33.23 1.57
CA SER A 242 12.03 33.44 2.97
C SER A 242 13.06 32.73 3.85
N ASN A 243 13.70 33.49 4.75
CA ASN A 243 14.50 32.94 5.85
C ASN A 243 13.68 32.00 6.74
N SER A 244 12.36 31.95 6.59
CA SER A 244 11.49 31.23 7.50
C SER A 244 10.77 30.06 6.84
N ARG A 245 10.64 28.98 7.61
CA ARG A 245 10.23 27.64 7.20
C ARG A 245 9.23 27.09 8.23
N TRP A 246 8.34 26.21 7.79
CA TRP A 246 7.41 25.54 8.70
C TRP A 246 8.16 24.47 9.45
N ALA A 247 8.33 24.59 10.77
CA ALA A 247 8.95 23.57 11.59
C ALA A 247 8.00 23.03 12.63
N VAL A 248 8.23 21.79 13.05
CA VAL A 248 7.59 21.27 14.26
C VAL A 248 8.52 21.55 15.43
N ARG A 249 8.08 22.38 16.38
CA ARG A 249 8.79 22.73 17.61
C ARG A 249 7.94 22.32 18.81
N GLN A 250 8.44 21.46 19.69
CA GLN A 250 7.71 21.05 20.91
C GLN A 250 6.25 20.64 20.62
N ASN A 251 6.04 19.88 19.54
CA ASN A 251 4.72 19.44 19.05
C ASN A 251 3.79 20.57 18.54
N ILE A 252 4.37 21.68 18.07
CA ILE A 252 3.64 22.80 17.45
C ILE A 252 4.22 23.03 16.07
N LEU A 253 3.37 23.07 15.04
CA LEU A 253 3.78 23.56 13.73
C LEU A 253 3.91 25.09 13.80
N ASP A 254 5.14 25.58 13.68
CA ASP A 254 5.51 26.98 13.84
C ASP A 254 6.31 27.46 12.61
N TYR A 255 6.39 28.78 12.46
CA TYR A 255 7.17 29.41 11.42
C TYR A 255 8.50 29.87 12.01
N ILE A 256 9.57 29.14 11.74
CA ILE A 256 10.90 29.42 12.31
C ILE A 256 11.87 29.92 11.25
N GLU A 257 12.81 30.78 11.63
CA GLU A 257 13.95 31.09 10.77
C GLU A 257 14.87 29.87 10.59
N ASN A 258 15.35 29.67 9.36
CA ASN A 258 16.21 28.58 8.94
C ASN A 258 17.55 28.67 9.67
N ASP A 259 17.78 27.75 10.60
CA ASP A 259 18.99 27.67 11.41
C ASP A 259 19.98 26.61 10.90
N GLY A 260 19.63 25.89 9.82
CA GLY A 260 20.46 24.86 9.20
C GLY A 260 20.70 23.61 10.06
N ARG A 261 19.89 23.37 11.11
CA ARG A 261 20.09 22.25 12.08
C ARG A 261 19.12 21.09 11.92
N THR A 262 18.35 21.08 10.84
CA THR A 262 17.03 20.45 10.83
C THR A 262 16.72 19.92 9.43
N GLY A 263 16.13 18.71 9.35
CA GLY A 263 15.91 17.98 8.10
C GLY A 263 14.74 18.51 7.28
N ILE A 264 14.77 18.24 5.97
CA ILE A 264 13.70 18.56 5.02
C ILE A 264 12.73 17.37 4.92
N ARG A 265 11.44 17.68 5.04
CA ARG A 265 10.35 16.72 4.87
C ARG A 265 9.50 17.07 3.63
N PRO A 266 9.43 16.18 2.63
CA PRO A 266 8.70 16.43 1.39
C PRO A 266 7.19 16.35 1.60
N VAL A 267 6.46 17.02 0.73
CA VAL A 267 5.02 16.87 0.56
C VAL A 267 4.74 16.28 -0.83
N ILE A 268 3.75 15.40 -0.93
CA ILE A 268 3.18 14.98 -2.21
C ILE A 268 1.75 15.50 -2.30
N THR A 269 1.33 15.80 -3.52
CA THR A 269 -0.05 16.19 -3.81
C THR A 269 -0.58 15.20 -4.82
N ILE A 270 -1.68 14.53 -4.48
CA ILE A 270 -2.28 13.49 -5.31
C ILE A 270 -3.79 13.69 -5.43
N SER A 271 -4.41 13.05 -6.42
CA SER A 271 -5.86 13.06 -6.54
C SER A 271 -6.49 12.19 -5.46
N SER A 272 -7.74 12.47 -5.09
CA SER A 272 -8.56 11.55 -4.27
C SER A 272 -8.72 10.17 -4.91
N ASP A 273 -8.61 10.07 -6.24
CA ASP A 273 -8.70 8.79 -6.94
C ASP A 273 -7.47 7.89 -6.71
N ASP A 274 -6.34 8.50 -6.33
CA ASP A 274 -5.05 7.83 -6.07
C ASP A 274 -4.89 7.35 -4.61
N LEU A 275 -5.91 7.53 -3.75
CA LEU A 275 -5.99 7.20 -2.31
C LEU A 275 -6.99 6.13 -1.95
#